data_AF-B2CZM5-F1
#
_entry.id   AF-B2CZM5-F1
#
_cell.length_a   1.000
_cell.length_b   1.000
_cell.length_c   1.000
_cell.angle_alpha   90.00
_cell.angle_beta   90.00
_cell.angle_gamma   90.00
#
_symmetry.space_group_name_H-M   'P 1'
#
loop_
_entity.id
_entity.type
_entity.pdbx_description
1 polymer ?
#
loop_
_entity_poly.entity_id
_entity_poly.type
_entity_poly.pdbx_seq_one_letter_code
_entity_poly.pdbx_strand_id
1 'polypeptide(L)'
;DFFITGSCDGHLKFWKKKPIGIEFAKHFRSHLGPIEGLAVSIDGLLCCTISNEDTLKVYDVVNFDMMVMIRLQFIPGAVEWVYNHGDLKAKLAVSDRNSPYVHIFDVRAGSNEPIISKKIHVGPVKVMKYNAVCDSVVSVDTRGIIEYWDPATLEFPESGVSFKLKSDTDLFEIIKCKTAVSALEVSPDGKQFSVTSPDRRIRVFWYKTGKLRRVYDESLEVAQDLQRSDAPMYRLETIDFGRRMAVEKQIEQTETAPQPNAVFDESSNFLIYSTLLGIKVVNLHTNKVSRILGKVEGNDRFLKIALYQGDRSNKRVRKMPLAAANANESKEPLIDPTLLCCAFKKHRIYLFSRREPEEPEDVTKGRDVFNEKPPADELLAVSELGKSATTSLPDNVILHTTMGDIHMKLYPEECPKTVENFTTHCRNGYYDNLIFHRVIKGFMIQTGDPLGDGTGGQSIWGREFEDEFHKSLRHDRPFTVSMANAGPCTNGSQFFITTVATPWLDNKHTVFGRVIKGMDVVQALDKVKTDRNDRPYQDVK
;
A
#
# COMPACT_ATOMS: atom_id res chain seq x y z
N ASP A 1 -11.25 16.56 -13.83
CA ASP A 1 -10.48 15.31 -13.68
C ASP A 1 -10.70 14.72 -12.31
N PHE A 2 -11.38 13.58 -12.28
CA PHE A 2 -11.75 12.87 -11.06
C PHE A 2 -11.32 11.41 -11.16
N PHE A 3 -11.08 10.80 -10.01
CA PHE A 3 -11.09 9.35 -9.88
C PHE A 3 -11.94 8.98 -8.66
N ILE A 4 -12.37 7.73 -8.65
CA ILE A 4 -13.36 7.24 -7.70
C ILE A 4 -12.79 5.99 -7.03
N THR A 5 -12.96 5.90 -5.73
CA THR A 5 -12.57 4.71 -4.96
C THR A 5 -13.77 4.14 -4.23
N GLY A 6 -13.97 2.83 -4.35
CA GLY A 6 -14.91 2.06 -3.54
C GLY A 6 -14.15 1.23 -2.51
N SER A 7 -14.72 1.12 -1.31
CA SER A 7 -14.14 0.39 -0.19
C SER A 7 -15.01 -0.80 0.24
N CYS A 8 -14.38 -1.79 0.90
CA CYS A 8 -15.03 -2.99 1.43
C CYS A 8 -15.97 -2.73 2.62
N ASP A 9 -16.01 -1.50 3.12
CA ASP A 9 -16.92 -1.02 4.17
C ASP A 9 -18.12 -0.23 3.61
N GLY A 10 -18.30 -0.25 2.28
CA GLY A 10 -19.45 0.39 1.62
C GLY A 10 -19.26 1.88 1.33
N HIS A 11 -18.06 2.43 1.54
CA HIS A 11 -17.78 3.84 1.26
C HIS A 11 -17.31 4.09 -0.18
N LEU A 12 -17.98 5.02 -0.85
CA LEU A 12 -17.62 5.55 -2.17
C LEU A 12 -17.06 6.96 -1.99
N LYS A 13 -15.87 7.22 -2.53
CA LYS A 13 -15.20 8.53 -2.43
C LYS A 13 -14.82 9.04 -3.81
N PHE A 14 -15.08 10.32 -4.01
CA PHE A 14 -14.73 11.09 -5.20
C PHE A 14 -13.50 11.94 -4.87
N TRP A 15 -12.50 11.85 -5.74
CA TRP A 15 -11.23 12.54 -5.59
C TRP A 15 -10.98 13.37 -6.84
N LYS A 16 -10.66 14.64 -6.65
CA LYS A 16 -10.24 15.54 -7.73
C LYS A 16 -8.74 15.39 -7.95
N LYS A 17 -8.33 15.07 -9.17
CA LYS A 17 -6.92 15.07 -9.56
C LYS A 17 -6.46 16.52 -9.80
N LYS A 18 -5.45 16.96 -9.06
CA LYS A 18 -4.76 18.24 -9.26
C LYS A 18 -3.47 18.01 -10.06
N PRO A 19 -2.85 19.06 -10.63
CA PRO A 19 -1.52 18.95 -11.23
C PRO A 19 -0.50 18.36 -10.26
N ILE A 20 -0.59 18.73 -8.98
CA ILE A 20 0.19 18.16 -7.87
C ILE A 20 -0.80 17.60 -6.85
N GLY A 21 -0.68 16.31 -6.56
CA GLY A 21 -1.50 15.61 -5.58
C GLY A 21 -2.98 15.46 -5.97
N ILE A 22 -3.80 15.27 -4.95
CA ILE A 22 -5.25 15.03 -5.07
C ILE A 22 -5.99 15.83 -4.00
N GLU A 23 -7.27 16.05 -4.24
CA GLU A 23 -8.16 16.71 -3.29
C GLU A 23 -9.40 15.84 -3.10
N PHE A 24 -9.76 15.60 -1.84
CA PHE A 24 -11.02 14.96 -1.51
C PHE A 24 -12.18 15.87 -1.96
N ALA A 25 -13.12 15.31 -2.73
CA ALA A 25 -14.26 16.06 -3.25
C ALA A 25 -15.54 15.72 -2.49
N LYS A 26 -15.91 14.43 -2.44
CA LYS A 26 -17.17 13.97 -1.85
C LYS A 26 -17.06 12.55 -1.33
N HIS A 27 -17.82 12.25 -0.28
CA HIS A 27 -17.98 10.92 0.29
C HIS A 27 -19.45 10.54 0.34
N PHE A 28 -19.69 9.27 0.03
CA PHE A 28 -20.97 8.60 0.23
C PHE A 28 -20.76 7.32 1.03
N ARG A 29 -21.60 7.09 2.03
CA ARG A 29 -21.86 5.74 2.52
C ARG A 29 -22.82 5.07 1.53
N SER A 30 -22.26 4.54 0.46
CA SER A 30 -23.02 3.96 -0.65
C SER A 30 -23.79 2.74 -0.20
N HIS A 31 -23.19 1.84 0.56
CA HIS A 31 -23.83 0.60 1.01
C HIS A 31 -23.57 0.38 2.50
N LEU A 32 -24.37 -0.48 3.14
CA LEU A 32 -24.07 -0.94 4.50
C LEU A 32 -23.01 -2.04 4.47
N GLY A 33 -23.01 -2.84 3.40
CA GLY A 33 -22.01 -3.87 3.10
C GLY A 33 -20.93 -3.41 2.11
N PRO A 34 -20.02 -4.31 1.71
CA PRO A 34 -18.93 -4.00 0.79
C PRO A 34 -19.42 -3.53 -0.58
N ILE A 35 -18.68 -2.61 -1.20
CA ILE A 35 -18.80 -2.36 -2.64
C ILE A 35 -18.13 -3.51 -3.38
N GLU A 36 -18.94 -4.31 -4.06
CA GLU A 36 -18.50 -5.53 -4.76
C GLU A 36 -18.10 -5.26 -6.21
N GLY A 37 -18.68 -4.21 -6.78
CA GLY A 37 -18.38 -3.73 -8.13
C GLY A 37 -18.54 -2.23 -8.23
N LEU A 38 -17.63 -1.61 -8.98
CA LEU A 38 -17.61 -0.20 -9.32
C LEU A 38 -17.32 -0.09 -10.81
N ALA A 39 -18.21 0.58 -11.55
CA ALA A 39 -18.01 0.82 -12.97
C ALA A 39 -18.30 2.28 -13.31
N VAL A 40 -17.49 2.86 -14.19
CA VAL A 40 -17.63 4.23 -14.69
C VAL A 40 -18.03 4.15 -16.16
N SER A 41 -18.96 5.01 -16.58
CA SER A 41 -19.40 5.06 -17.96
C SER A 41 -18.26 5.51 -18.88
N ILE A 42 -18.36 5.17 -20.16
CA ILE A 42 -17.30 5.47 -21.15
C ILE A 42 -17.02 6.98 -21.32
N ASP A 43 -18.04 7.82 -21.09
CA ASP A 43 -17.94 9.28 -21.11
C ASP A 43 -17.45 9.87 -19.77
N GLY A 44 -17.34 9.05 -18.72
CA GLY A 44 -16.92 9.47 -17.39
C GLY A 44 -17.98 10.26 -16.60
N LEU A 45 -19.21 10.38 -17.11
CA LEU A 45 -20.26 11.20 -16.49
C LEU A 45 -21.02 10.47 -15.39
N LEU A 46 -21.11 9.14 -15.47
CA LEU A 46 -21.82 8.30 -14.53
C LEU A 46 -20.89 7.28 -13.90
N CYS A 47 -21.12 6.95 -12.63
CA CYS A 47 -20.57 5.74 -12.04
C CYS A 47 -21.65 4.96 -11.30
N CYS A 48 -21.47 3.66 -11.18
CA CYS A 48 -22.37 2.81 -10.42
C CYS A 48 -21.62 1.92 -9.44
N THR A 49 -22.28 1.59 -8.35
CA THR A 49 -21.81 0.61 -7.36
C THR A 49 -22.85 -0.47 -7.17
N ILE A 50 -22.38 -1.70 -6.97
CA ILE A 50 -23.20 -2.84 -6.57
C ILE A 50 -22.70 -3.39 -5.24
N SER A 51 -23.62 -4.00 -4.49
CA SER A 51 -23.30 -4.61 -3.20
C SER A 51 -24.12 -5.89 -2.98
N ASN A 52 -23.72 -6.69 -2.00
CA ASN A 52 -24.37 -7.94 -1.63
C ASN A 52 -25.74 -7.75 -0.92
N GLU A 53 -26.18 -6.50 -0.74
CA GLU A 53 -27.49 -6.10 -0.21
C GLU A 53 -28.57 -5.95 -1.30
N ASP A 54 -28.41 -6.62 -2.45
CA ASP A 54 -29.34 -6.59 -3.59
C ASP A 54 -29.61 -5.17 -4.14
N THR A 55 -28.64 -4.25 -3.98
CA THR A 55 -28.78 -2.87 -4.47
C THR A 55 -27.73 -2.51 -5.50
N LEU A 56 -28.16 -1.67 -6.44
CA LEU A 56 -27.33 -0.97 -7.39
C LEU A 56 -27.60 0.53 -7.24
N LYS A 57 -26.54 1.33 -7.09
CA LYS A 57 -26.65 2.79 -6.98
C LYS A 57 -25.86 3.45 -8.10
N VAL A 58 -26.45 4.45 -8.72
CA VAL A 58 -25.84 5.24 -9.80
C VAL A 58 -25.65 6.67 -9.31
N TYR A 59 -24.51 7.22 -9.65
CA TYR A 59 -24.08 8.55 -9.26
C TYR A 59 -23.73 9.39 -10.48
N ASP A 60 -24.07 10.66 -10.41
CA ASP A 60 -23.58 11.69 -11.31
C ASP A 60 -22.19 12.12 -10.83
N VAL A 61 -21.18 11.89 -11.67
CA VAL A 61 -19.78 12.17 -11.33
C VAL A 61 -19.49 13.66 -11.34
N VAL A 62 -20.20 14.44 -12.16
CA VAL A 62 -19.99 15.89 -12.32
C VAL A 62 -20.63 16.65 -11.17
N ASN A 63 -21.84 16.27 -10.81
CA ASN A 63 -22.63 16.93 -9.76
C ASN A 63 -22.36 16.35 -8.35
N PHE A 64 -21.63 15.24 -8.26
CA PHE A 64 -21.39 14.50 -7.02
C PHE A 64 -22.70 14.17 -6.28
N ASP A 65 -23.66 13.60 -7.00
CA ASP A 65 -24.96 13.25 -6.43
C ASP A 65 -25.37 11.82 -6.78
N MET A 66 -26.15 11.18 -5.90
CA MET A 66 -26.75 9.88 -6.17
C MET A 66 -27.98 10.08 -7.04
N MET A 67 -27.93 9.63 -8.29
CA MET A 67 -29.03 9.79 -9.25
C MET A 67 -30.17 8.81 -9.02
N VAL A 68 -29.85 7.52 -8.91
CA VAL A 68 -30.86 6.46 -8.81
C VAL A 68 -30.35 5.29 -7.97
N MET A 69 -31.27 4.69 -7.24
CA MET A 69 -31.08 3.42 -6.55
C MET A 69 -32.03 2.40 -7.17
N ILE A 70 -31.47 1.34 -7.74
CA ILE A 70 -32.21 0.19 -8.28
C ILE A 70 -32.14 -0.93 -7.25
N ARG A 71 -33.30 -1.45 -6.85
CA ARG A 71 -33.40 -2.66 -6.02
C ARG A 71 -33.49 -3.88 -6.94
N LEU A 72 -32.52 -4.78 -6.81
CA LEU A 72 -32.43 -5.99 -7.60
C LEU A 72 -33.20 -7.11 -6.89
N GLN A 73 -33.72 -8.06 -7.67
CA GLN A 73 -34.36 -9.28 -7.14
C GLN A 73 -33.34 -10.42 -6.93
N PHE A 74 -32.06 -10.12 -7.04
CA PHE A 74 -30.95 -11.05 -6.98
C PHE A 74 -29.69 -10.34 -6.45
N ILE A 75 -28.72 -11.13 -5.98
CA ILE A 75 -27.43 -10.62 -5.51
C ILE A 75 -26.56 -10.31 -6.74
N PRO A 76 -26.14 -9.05 -6.96
CA PRO A 76 -25.33 -8.72 -8.12
C PRO A 76 -23.91 -9.32 -8.03
N GLY A 77 -23.42 -9.83 -9.16
CA GLY A 77 -22.09 -10.43 -9.32
C GLY A 77 -21.08 -9.48 -9.95
N ALA A 78 -21.33 -9.06 -11.19
CA ALA A 78 -20.52 -8.14 -11.96
C ALA A 78 -21.40 -7.04 -12.59
N VAL A 79 -20.83 -5.86 -12.81
CA VAL A 79 -21.53 -4.70 -13.37
C VAL A 79 -20.67 -4.00 -14.41
N GLU A 80 -21.26 -3.58 -15.52
CA GLU A 80 -20.57 -2.84 -16.58
C GLU A 80 -21.55 -1.96 -17.38
N TRP A 81 -21.11 -0.76 -17.78
CA TRP A 81 -21.86 0.11 -18.67
C TRP A 81 -21.77 -0.38 -20.12
N VAL A 82 -22.91 -0.52 -20.79
CA VAL A 82 -23.02 -1.18 -22.12
C VAL A 82 -23.75 -0.29 -23.13
N TYR A 83 -23.30 0.96 -23.21
CA TYR A 83 -23.82 1.96 -24.14
C TYR A 83 -22.68 2.82 -24.68
N ASN A 84 -22.89 3.44 -25.83
CA ASN A 84 -21.91 4.27 -26.51
C ASN A 84 -22.22 5.76 -26.34
N HIS A 85 -21.23 6.61 -26.64
CA HIS A 85 -21.40 8.05 -26.52
C HIS A 85 -22.51 8.54 -27.46
N GLY A 86 -23.52 9.21 -26.90
CA GLY A 86 -24.67 9.73 -27.66
C GLY A 86 -25.90 8.82 -27.64
N ASP A 87 -25.81 7.63 -27.04
CA ASP A 87 -26.98 6.78 -26.83
C ASP A 87 -28.00 7.48 -25.91
N LEU A 88 -29.27 7.42 -26.30
CA LEU A 88 -30.37 7.99 -25.51
C LEU A 88 -30.54 7.26 -24.17
N LYS A 89 -30.36 5.93 -24.19
CA LYS A 89 -30.47 5.05 -23.02
C LYS A 89 -29.11 4.81 -22.39
N ALA A 90 -29.00 5.07 -21.09
CA ALA A 90 -27.82 4.71 -20.33
C ALA A 90 -27.97 3.26 -19.84
N LYS A 91 -27.58 2.31 -20.70
CA LYS A 91 -27.74 0.87 -20.45
C LYS A 91 -26.66 0.35 -19.51
N LEU A 92 -27.06 -0.40 -18.50
CA LEU A 92 -26.17 -1.02 -17.52
C LEU A 92 -26.42 -2.52 -17.45
N ALA A 93 -25.37 -3.31 -17.65
CA ALA A 93 -25.42 -4.76 -17.52
C ALA A 93 -25.06 -5.18 -16.09
N VAL A 94 -25.87 -6.06 -15.52
CA VAL A 94 -25.65 -6.62 -14.17
C VAL A 94 -25.82 -8.13 -14.24
N SER A 95 -24.82 -8.89 -13.81
CA SER A 95 -24.97 -10.34 -13.66
C SER A 95 -25.51 -10.72 -12.30
N ASP A 96 -26.22 -11.84 -12.27
CA ASP A 96 -26.55 -12.53 -11.03
C ASP A 96 -25.33 -13.30 -10.52
N ARG A 97 -25.01 -13.14 -9.23
CA ARG A 97 -23.89 -13.83 -8.56
C ARG A 97 -24.11 -15.35 -8.47
N ASN A 98 -25.36 -15.77 -8.38
CA ASN A 98 -25.74 -17.16 -8.10
C ASN A 98 -26.32 -17.88 -9.32
N SER A 99 -26.51 -17.18 -10.45
CA SER A 99 -27.06 -17.75 -11.66
C SER A 99 -26.31 -17.27 -12.92
N PRO A 100 -26.42 -17.97 -14.06
CA PRO A 100 -25.75 -17.57 -15.30
C PRO A 100 -26.44 -16.42 -16.06
N TYR A 101 -27.40 -15.74 -15.42
CA TYR A 101 -28.17 -14.67 -16.05
C TYR A 101 -27.46 -13.33 -16.01
N VAL A 102 -27.68 -12.57 -17.08
CA VAL A 102 -27.32 -11.16 -17.19
C VAL A 102 -28.59 -10.37 -17.47
N HIS A 103 -28.71 -9.22 -16.81
CA HIS A 103 -29.85 -8.32 -16.83
C HIS A 103 -29.39 -6.96 -17.31
N ILE A 104 -30.10 -6.37 -18.29
CA ILE A 104 -29.81 -5.02 -18.78
C ILE A 104 -30.84 -4.05 -18.22
N PHE A 105 -30.37 -3.00 -17.56
CA PHE A 105 -31.19 -1.93 -16.99
C PHE A 105 -31.00 -0.63 -17.76
N ASP A 106 -32.04 0.19 -17.87
CA ASP A 106 -31.93 1.59 -18.28
C ASP A 106 -32.00 2.47 -17.03
N VAL A 107 -30.88 3.07 -16.66
CA VAL A 107 -30.80 3.84 -15.42
C VAL A 107 -31.61 5.14 -15.48
N ARG A 108 -32.00 5.59 -16.68
CA ARG A 108 -32.83 6.79 -16.89
C ARG A 108 -34.32 6.49 -16.91
N ALA A 109 -34.73 5.23 -16.95
CA ALA A 109 -36.14 4.84 -17.05
C ALA A 109 -36.90 4.96 -15.72
N GLY A 110 -36.20 5.09 -14.58
CA GLY A 110 -36.84 5.15 -13.26
C GLY A 110 -37.52 3.83 -12.84
N SER A 111 -37.12 2.71 -13.45
CA SER A 111 -37.66 1.38 -13.21
C SER A 111 -36.65 0.49 -12.47
N ASN A 112 -37.16 -0.38 -11.60
CA ASN A 112 -36.37 -1.46 -10.98
C ASN A 112 -36.34 -2.74 -11.85
N GLU A 113 -37.11 -2.79 -12.92
CA GLU A 113 -37.20 -3.94 -13.81
C GLU A 113 -36.18 -3.85 -14.96
N PRO A 114 -35.52 -4.96 -15.32
CA PRO A 114 -34.61 -4.99 -16.45
C PRO A 114 -35.35 -4.89 -17.79
N ILE A 115 -34.73 -4.23 -18.77
CA ILE A 115 -35.18 -4.18 -20.17
C ILE A 115 -35.21 -5.58 -20.78
N ILE A 116 -34.15 -6.34 -20.53
CA ILE A 116 -33.98 -7.70 -21.03
C ILE A 116 -33.14 -8.49 -20.03
N SER A 117 -33.47 -9.78 -19.88
CA SER A 117 -32.75 -10.73 -19.03
C SER A 117 -32.55 -12.02 -19.80
N LYS A 118 -31.33 -12.55 -19.82
CA LYS A 118 -31.03 -13.80 -20.54
C LYS A 118 -29.90 -14.56 -19.89
N LYS A 119 -29.96 -15.89 -20.00
CA LYS A 119 -28.84 -16.78 -19.69
C LYS A 119 -27.76 -16.61 -20.76
N ILE A 120 -26.59 -16.11 -20.36
CA ILE A 120 -25.43 -15.99 -21.23
C ILE A 120 -24.54 -17.21 -21.06
N HIS A 121 -24.08 -17.45 -19.83
CA HIS A 121 -23.07 -18.47 -19.52
C HIS A 121 -23.66 -19.82 -19.07
N VAL A 122 -22.77 -20.78 -18.81
CA VAL A 122 -23.12 -22.01 -18.09
C VAL A 122 -23.03 -21.81 -16.58
N GLY A 123 -22.01 -21.10 -16.09
CA GLY A 123 -21.87 -20.70 -14.69
C GLY A 123 -22.16 -19.20 -14.45
N PRO A 124 -22.17 -18.74 -13.18
CA PRO A 124 -22.32 -17.32 -12.87
C PRO A 124 -21.19 -16.47 -13.46
N VAL A 125 -21.54 -15.28 -13.95
CA VAL A 125 -20.57 -14.37 -14.57
C VAL A 125 -19.72 -13.70 -13.48
N LYS A 126 -18.39 -13.86 -13.59
CA LYS A 126 -17.43 -13.31 -12.63
C LYS A 126 -16.96 -11.92 -13.00
N VAL A 127 -16.70 -11.68 -14.30
CA VAL A 127 -16.26 -10.38 -14.84
C VAL A 127 -16.82 -10.16 -16.23
N MET A 128 -17.03 -8.89 -16.61
CA MET A 128 -17.44 -8.49 -17.96
C MET A 128 -16.89 -7.11 -18.32
N LYS A 129 -16.69 -6.86 -19.61
CA LYS A 129 -16.22 -5.58 -20.15
C LYS A 129 -16.81 -5.28 -21.52
N TYR A 130 -17.31 -4.04 -21.67
CA TYR A 130 -17.85 -3.55 -22.92
C TYR A 130 -16.74 -3.04 -23.83
N ASN A 131 -16.80 -3.43 -25.10
CA ASN A 131 -15.96 -2.90 -26.15
C ASN A 131 -16.79 -1.97 -27.04
N ALA A 132 -16.69 -0.68 -26.79
CA ALA A 132 -17.45 0.33 -27.53
C ALA A 132 -17.07 0.43 -29.02
N VAL A 133 -15.89 -0.07 -29.43
CA VAL A 133 -15.47 -0.07 -30.84
C VAL A 133 -16.16 -1.21 -31.61
N CYS A 134 -16.37 -2.35 -30.95
CA CYS A 134 -17.02 -3.53 -31.52
C CYS A 134 -18.49 -3.68 -31.10
N ASP A 135 -19.03 -2.70 -30.35
CA ASP A 135 -20.36 -2.68 -29.74
C ASP A 135 -20.78 -4.04 -29.15
N SER A 136 -19.89 -4.63 -28.37
CA SER A 136 -20.07 -5.98 -27.82
C SER A 136 -19.42 -6.11 -26.46
N VAL A 137 -19.88 -7.07 -25.67
CA VAL A 137 -19.37 -7.34 -24.33
C VAL A 137 -18.64 -8.67 -24.34
N VAL A 138 -17.43 -8.67 -23.78
CA VAL A 138 -16.71 -9.88 -23.43
C VAL A 138 -16.91 -10.15 -21.94
N SER A 139 -17.20 -11.39 -21.58
CA SER A 139 -17.47 -11.79 -20.20
C SER A 139 -16.90 -13.17 -19.91
N VAL A 140 -16.60 -13.42 -18.64
CA VAL A 140 -16.00 -14.69 -18.20
C VAL A 140 -16.73 -15.19 -16.95
N ASP A 141 -17.13 -16.47 -16.96
CA ASP A 141 -17.77 -17.10 -15.81
C ASP A 141 -16.78 -17.58 -14.74
N THR A 142 -17.31 -18.04 -13.60
CA THR A 142 -16.53 -18.61 -12.50
C THR A 142 -15.74 -19.87 -12.88
N ARG A 143 -16.08 -20.52 -14.01
CA ARG A 143 -15.37 -21.69 -14.54
C ARG A 143 -14.27 -21.32 -15.53
N GLY A 144 -14.14 -20.03 -15.88
CA GLY A 144 -13.14 -19.54 -16.84
C GLY A 144 -13.60 -19.63 -18.31
N ILE A 145 -14.89 -19.83 -18.58
CA ILE A 145 -15.41 -19.81 -19.95
C ILE A 145 -15.56 -18.36 -20.39
N ILE A 146 -14.92 -17.99 -21.51
CA ILE A 146 -15.06 -16.66 -22.12
C ILE A 146 -16.18 -16.67 -23.15
N GLU A 147 -17.05 -15.64 -23.09
CA GLU A 147 -18.16 -15.44 -24.02
C GLU A 147 -18.28 -14.00 -24.49
N TYR A 148 -18.87 -13.86 -25.68
CA TYR A 148 -19.17 -12.59 -26.34
C TYR A 148 -20.67 -12.48 -26.52
N TRP A 149 -21.21 -11.30 -26.26
CA TRP A 149 -22.62 -11.01 -26.47
C TRP A 149 -22.86 -9.55 -26.85
N ASP A 150 -23.93 -9.33 -27.59
CA ASP A 150 -24.46 -8.02 -27.98
C ASP A 150 -25.32 -7.45 -26.83
N PRO A 151 -25.11 -6.18 -26.43
CA PRO A 151 -25.79 -5.61 -25.27
C PRO A 151 -27.27 -5.26 -25.49
N ALA A 152 -27.75 -5.23 -26.73
CA ALA A 152 -29.15 -5.02 -27.06
C ALA A 152 -29.94 -6.35 -27.07
N THR A 153 -29.34 -7.43 -27.57
CA THR A 153 -30.04 -8.72 -27.76
C THR A 153 -29.65 -9.80 -26.75
N LEU A 154 -28.52 -9.63 -26.05
CA LEU A 154 -27.89 -10.67 -25.22
C LEU A 154 -27.57 -11.95 -26.02
N GLU A 155 -27.30 -11.81 -27.31
CA GLU A 155 -26.93 -12.91 -28.23
C GLU A 155 -25.50 -12.75 -28.76
N PHE A 156 -25.00 -13.78 -29.44
CA PHE A 156 -23.66 -13.73 -30.01
C PHE A 156 -23.51 -12.57 -31.01
N PRO A 157 -22.48 -11.71 -30.90
CA PRO A 157 -22.38 -10.47 -31.68
C PRO A 157 -21.72 -10.74 -33.04
N GLU A 158 -22.49 -11.22 -34.02
CA GLU A 158 -21.96 -11.59 -35.35
C GLU A 158 -21.21 -10.45 -36.07
N SER A 159 -21.58 -9.19 -35.82
CA SER A 159 -20.94 -8.00 -36.40
C SER A 159 -19.67 -7.56 -35.66
N GLY A 160 -19.56 -7.90 -34.38
CA GLY A 160 -18.48 -7.45 -33.49
C GLY A 160 -17.21 -8.29 -33.58
N VAL A 161 -17.34 -9.56 -33.99
CA VAL A 161 -16.23 -10.54 -34.03
C VAL A 161 -16.07 -11.18 -35.39
N SER A 162 -14.92 -11.82 -35.64
CA SER A 162 -14.56 -12.44 -36.92
C SER A 162 -14.55 -13.97 -36.90
N PHE A 163 -15.11 -14.59 -35.86
CA PHE A 163 -15.20 -16.05 -35.72
C PHE A 163 -16.67 -16.45 -35.50
N LYS A 164 -17.01 -17.69 -35.89
CA LYS A 164 -18.35 -18.26 -35.69
C LYS A 164 -18.34 -19.41 -34.69
N LEU A 165 -17.26 -20.19 -34.67
CA LEU A 165 -17.11 -21.33 -33.76
C LEU A 165 -16.03 -21.02 -32.72
N LYS A 166 -16.28 -21.37 -31.45
CA LYS A 166 -15.28 -21.22 -30.38
C LYS A 166 -14.03 -22.09 -30.62
N SER A 167 -14.14 -23.16 -31.42
CA SER A 167 -13.00 -24.01 -31.80
C SER A 167 -11.92 -23.26 -32.60
N ASP A 168 -12.28 -22.16 -33.27
CA ASP A 168 -11.36 -21.37 -34.09
C ASP A 168 -10.58 -20.32 -33.27
N THR A 169 -10.81 -20.33 -31.95
CA THR A 169 -10.33 -19.34 -30.97
C THR A 169 -9.55 -20.01 -29.85
N ASP A 170 -8.92 -19.20 -28.99
CA ASP A 170 -8.24 -19.67 -27.79
C ASP A 170 -9.03 -19.36 -26.51
N LEU A 171 -10.35 -19.18 -26.62
CA LEU A 171 -11.21 -18.77 -25.51
C LEU A 171 -11.33 -19.82 -24.38
N PHE A 172 -10.88 -21.05 -24.62
CA PHE A 172 -10.80 -22.12 -23.60
C PHE A 172 -9.46 -22.14 -22.84
N GLU A 173 -8.55 -21.21 -23.11
CA GLU A 173 -7.20 -21.19 -22.51
C GLU A 173 -7.21 -21.19 -20.98
N ILE A 174 -8.14 -20.45 -20.37
CA ILE A 174 -8.28 -20.38 -18.91
C ILE A 174 -8.63 -21.75 -18.32
N ILE A 175 -9.57 -22.47 -18.96
CA ILE A 175 -10.00 -23.81 -18.55
C ILE A 175 -8.88 -24.83 -18.75
N LYS A 176 -8.16 -24.76 -19.88
CA LYS A 176 -7.01 -25.63 -20.15
C LYS A 176 -5.96 -25.52 -19.04
N CYS A 177 -5.77 -24.32 -18.51
CA CYS A 177 -4.87 -24.04 -17.39
C CYS A 177 -5.46 -24.38 -16.01
N LYS A 178 -6.71 -24.88 -15.95
CA LYS A 178 -7.43 -25.23 -14.70
C LYS A 178 -7.45 -24.08 -13.68
N THR A 179 -7.58 -22.85 -14.16
CA THR A 179 -7.61 -21.65 -13.33
C THR A 179 -8.92 -20.90 -13.50
N ALA A 180 -9.14 -19.89 -12.67
CA ALA A 180 -10.27 -18.99 -12.75
C ALA A 180 -9.85 -17.62 -13.32
N VAL A 181 -10.80 -16.70 -13.40
CA VAL A 181 -10.57 -15.31 -13.80
C VAL A 181 -10.58 -14.38 -12.58
N SER A 182 -9.65 -13.43 -12.59
CA SER A 182 -9.52 -12.38 -11.57
C SER A 182 -10.02 -11.03 -12.06
N ALA A 183 -9.56 -10.58 -13.23
CA ALA A 183 -9.99 -9.34 -13.86
C ALA A 183 -9.95 -9.46 -15.38
N LEU A 184 -10.72 -8.59 -16.03
CA LEU A 184 -10.85 -8.48 -17.48
C LEU A 184 -10.79 -7.00 -17.84
N GLU A 185 -10.03 -6.66 -18.87
CA GLU A 185 -9.91 -5.29 -19.38
C GLU A 185 -9.84 -5.29 -20.90
N VAL A 186 -10.50 -4.34 -21.56
CA VAL A 186 -10.47 -4.16 -23.03
C VAL A 186 -9.55 -2.98 -23.36
N SER A 187 -8.72 -3.12 -24.40
CA SER A 187 -7.85 -2.03 -24.82
C SER A 187 -8.67 -0.83 -25.35
N PRO A 188 -8.23 0.42 -25.14
CA PRO A 188 -8.94 1.60 -25.63
C PRO A 188 -9.21 1.63 -27.13
N ASP A 189 -8.37 0.98 -27.95
CA ASP A 189 -8.57 0.83 -29.39
C ASP A 189 -9.54 -0.31 -29.78
N GLY A 190 -10.04 -1.06 -28.80
CA GLY A 190 -10.98 -2.18 -28.95
C GLY A 190 -10.41 -3.40 -29.66
N LYS A 191 -9.10 -3.45 -29.94
CA LYS A 191 -8.50 -4.56 -30.70
C LYS A 191 -8.12 -5.74 -29.83
N GLN A 192 -7.98 -5.54 -28.53
CA GLN A 192 -7.46 -6.54 -27.61
C GLN A 192 -8.20 -6.51 -26.29
N PHE A 193 -8.06 -7.59 -25.54
CA PHE A 193 -8.43 -7.63 -24.13
C PHE A 193 -7.43 -8.46 -23.35
N SER A 194 -7.28 -8.15 -22.07
CA SER A 194 -6.43 -8.89 -21.14
C SER A 194 -7.27 -9.57 -20.07
N VAL A 195 -6.88 -10.78 -19.72
CA VAL A 195 -7.42 -11.56 -18.61
C VAL A 195 -6.30 -11.77 -17.60
N THR A 196 -6.52 -11.34 -16.35
CA THR A 196 -5.68 -11.74 -15.22
C THR A 196 -6.32 -12.91 -14.50
N SER A 197 -5.49 -13.82 -13.99
CA SER A 197 -5.93 -15.05 -13.35
C SER A 197 -5.15 -15.32 -12.05
N PRO A 198 -5.72 -16.09 -11.10
CA PRO A 198 -5.04 -16.47 -9.85
C PRO A 198 -3.76 -17.28 -10.04
N ASP A 199 -3.57 -17.89 -11.21
CA ASP A 199 -2.33 -18.58 -11.59
C ASP A 199 -1.15 -17.64 -11.88
N ARG A 200 -1.29 -16.35 -11.53
CA ARG A 200 -0.28 -15.29 -11.70
C ARG A 200 0.10 -15.08 -13.17
N ARG A 201 -0.81 -15.39 -14.10
CA ARG A 201 -0.60 -15.15 -15.52
C ARG A 201 -1.55 -14.08 -16.05
N ILE A 202 -1.02 -13.25 -16.95
CA ILE A 202 -1.78 -12.26 -17.70
C ILE A 202 -1.84 -12.72 -19.15
N ARG A 203 -3.04 -12.97 -19.65
CA ARG A 203 -3.29 -13.45 -21.01
C ARG A 203 -3.89 -12.32 -21.83
N VAL A 204 -3.26 -12.01 -22.96
CA VAL A 204 -3.72 -10.98 -23.89
C VAL A 204 -4.25 -11.66 -25.13
N PHE A 205 -5.45 -11.30 -25.54
CA PHE A 205 -6.14 -11.86 -26.70
C PHE A 205 -6.42 -10.77 -27.73
N TRP A 206 -6.47 -11.17 -28.99
CA TRP A 206 -7.09 -10.36 -30.03
C TRP A 206 -8.61 -10.42 -29.88
N TYR A 207 -9.27 -9.28 -29.77
CA TYR A 207 -10.70 -9.20 -29.51
C TYR A 207 -11.51 -9.82 -30.66
N LYS A 208 -11.28 -9.36 -31.90
CA LYS A 208 -12.04 -9.81 -33.06
C LYS A 208 -11.91 -11.31 -33.34
N THR A 209 -10.71 -11.87 -33.18
CA THR A 209 -10.45 -13.28 -33.53
C THR A 209 -10.60 -14.23 -32.35
N GLY A 210 -10.66 -13.72 -31.11
CA GLY A 210 -10.63 -14.54 -29.89
C GLY A 210 -9.34 -15.33 -29.71
N LYS A 211 -8.29 -15.06 -30.50
CA LYS A 211 -7.01 -15.80 -30.45
C LYS A 211 -6.08 -15.21 -29.42
N LEU A 212 -5.32 -16.09 -28.76
CA LEU A 212 -4.34 -15.72 -27.77
C LEU A 212 -3.17 -15.01 -28.47
N ARG A 213 -2.92 -13.78 -28.07
CA ARG A 213 -1.79 -12.97 -28.57
C ARG A 213 -0.54 -13.25 -27.75
N ARG A 214 -0.65 -13.20 -26.42
CA ARG A 214 0.48 -13.31 -25.48
C ARG A 214 0.06 -13.86 -24.12
N VAL A 215 1.02 -14.47 -23.43
CA VAL A 215 0.93 -14.83 -22.01
C VAL A 215 2.14 -14.26 -21.30
N TYR A 216 1.91 -13.51 -20.23
CA TYR A 216 2.93 -13.03 -19.30
C TYR A 216 2.87 -13.90 -18.04
N ASP A 217 3.94 -14.62 -17.77
CA ASP A 217 4.05 -15.47 -16.59
C ASP A 217 4.74 -14.70 -15.46
N GLU A 218 3.99 -14.47 -14.37
CA GLU A 218 4.45 -13.79 -13.16
C GLU A 218 4.38 -14.74 -11.96
N SER A 219 4.56 -16.05 -12.21
CA SER A 219 4.65 -17.05 -11.16
C SER A 219 5.79 -16.76 -10.18
N LEU A 220 5.71 -17.36 -8.99
CA LEU A 220 6.75 -17.20 -7.97
C LEU A 220 8.09 -17.78 -8.44
N GLU A 221 8.06 -18.85 -9.23
CA GLU A 221 9.25 -19.44 -9.85
C GLU A 221 9.92 -18.44 -10.79
N VAL A 222 9.15 -17.79 -11.68
CA VAL A 222 9.68 -16.77 -12.58
C VAL A 222 10.25 -15.58 -11.78
N ALA A 223 9.59 -15.16 -10.70
CA ALA A 223 10.11 -14.10 -9.85
C ALA A 223 11.44 -14.47 -9.17
N GLN A 224 11.60 -15.72 -8.72
CA GLN A 224 12.86 -16.23 -8.15
C GLN A 224 13.98 -16.31 -9.20
N ASP A 225 13.66 -16.76 -10.42
CA ASP A 225 14.64 -16.82 -11.51
C ASP A 225 15.09 -15.42 -11.94
N LEU A 226 14.16 -14.47 -12.03
CA LEU A 226 14.48 -13.06 -12.30
C LEU A 226 15.35 -12.44 -11.18
N GLN A 227 15.10 -12.79 -9.92
CA GLN A 227 15.91 -12.32 -8.78
C GLN A 227 17.36 -12.85 -8.83
N ARG A 228 17.55 -14.09 -9.33
CA ARG A 228 18.89 -14.69 -9.53
C ARG A 228 19.59 -14.21 -10.80
N SER A 229 18.85 -13.60 -11.72
CA SER A 229 19.41 -13.10 -12.98
C SER A 229 20.34 -11.91 -12.78
N ASP A 230 21.19 -11.65 -13.79
CA ASP A 230 22.08 -10.48 -13.83
C ASP A 230 21.40 -9.17 -14.26
N ALA A 231 20.07 -9.14 -14.36
CA ALA A 231 19.33 -7.96 -14.77
C ALA A 231 18.98 -7.08 -13.53
N PRO A 232 19.66 -5.93 -13.32
CA PRO A 232 19.50 -5.13 -12.09
C PRO A 232 18.08 -4.58 -11.92
N MET A 233 17.37 -4.41 -13.03
CA MET A 233 15.97 -3.97 -13.04
C MET A 233 15.08 -4.83 -12.15
N TYR A 234 15.28 -6.16 -12.15
CA TYR A 234 14.43 -7.12 -11.44
C TYR A 234 14.94 -7.47 -10.03
N ARG A 235 16.19 -7.12 -9.71
CA ARG A 235 16.83 -7.47 -8.43
C ARG A 235 16.33 -6.57 -7.30
N LEU A 236 15.81 -7.17 -6.24
CA LEU A 236 15.50 -6.53 -4.96
C LEU A 236 16.55 -6.88 -3.91
N GLU A 237 16.62 -6.11 -2.83
CA GLU A 237 17.36 -6.51 -1.62
C GLU A 237 16.81 -7.83 -1.07
N THR A 238 17.68 -8.71 -0.58
CA THR A 238 17.29 -10.07 -0.16
C THR A 238 16.22 -10.05 0.93
N ILE A 239 16.32 -9.10 1.86
CA ILE A 239 15.36 -8.91 2.95
C ILE A 239 13.99 -8.50 2.39
N ASP A 240 13.96 -7.54 1.47
CA ASP A 240 12.71 -7.04 0.88
C ASP A 240 12.05 -8.08 -0.02
N PHE A 241 12.83 -8.82 -0.80
CA PHE A 241 12.33 -9.95 -1.59
C PHE A 241 11.68 -11.00 -0.67
N GLY A 242 12.35 -11.36 0.44
CA GLY A 242 11.82 -12.29 1.44
C GLY A 242 10.51 -11.80 2.07
N ARG A 243 10.42 -10.52 2.41
CA ARG A 243 9.19 -9.90 2.94
C ARG A 243 8.06 -9.94 1.92
N ARG A 244 8.31 -9.60 0.66
CA ARG A 244 7.29 -9.63 -0.41
C ARG A 244 6.82 -11.05 -0.71
N MET A 245 7.72 -12.04 -0.68
CA MET A 245 7.35 -13.46 -0.76
C MET A 245 6.44 -13.89 0.40
N ALA A 246 6.66 -13.37 1.61
CA ALA A 246 5.79 -13.65 2.76
C ALA A 246 4.39 -13.01 2.57
N VAL A 247 4.32 -11.80 2.02
CA VAL A 247 3.04 -11.13 1.71
C VAL A 247 2.24 -11.91 0.65
N GLU A 248 2.88 -12.47 -0.37
CA GLU A 248 2.21 -13.33 -1.36
C GLU A 248 1.52 -14.55 -0.70
N LYS A 249 2.19 -15.20 0.26
CA LYS A 249 1.58 -16.31 1.01
C LYS A 249 0.38 -15.86 1.84
N GLN A 250 0.46 -14.66 2.42
CA GLN A 250 -0.68 -14.09 3.17
C GLN A 250 -1.86 -13.78 2.26
N ILE A 251 -1.61 -13.29 1.04
CA ILE A 251 -2.66 -13.03 0.04
C ILE A 251 -3.34 -14.35 -0.35
N GLU A 252 -2.56 -15.41 -0.60
CA GLU A 252 -3.11 -16.74 -0.93
C GLU A 252 -3.98 -17.32 0.19
N GLN A 253 -3.66 -17.03 1.44
CA GLN A 253 -4.44 -17.47 2.61
C GLN A 253 -5.67 -16.59 2.89
N THR A 254 -5.76 -15.41 2.26
CA THR A 254 -6.84 -14.45 2.50
C THR A 254 -7.89 -14.56 1.40
N GLU A 255 -8.97 -15.30 1.65
CA GLU A 255 -10.04 -15.53 0.65
C GLU A 255 -10.66 -14.24 0.10
N THR A 256 -10.74 -13.20 0.93
CA THR A 256 -11.32 -11.89 0.59
C THR A 256 -10.33 -10.93 -0.05
N ALA A 257 -9.09 -11.36 -0.32
CA ALA A 257 -8.08 -10.49 -0.90
C ALA A 257 -8.50 -10.01 -2.30
N PRO A 258 -8.42 -8.68 -2.57
CA PRO A 258 -8.68 -8.15 -3.90
C PRO A 258 -7.73 -8.77 -4.92
N GLN A 259 -8.28 -9.26 -6.03
CA GLN A 259 -7.45 -9.86 -7.07
C GLN A 259 -6.80 -8.79 -7.97
N PRO A 260 -5.54 -8.95 -8.39
CA PRO A 260 -4.85 -7.96 -9.21
C PRO A 260 -5.47 -7.84 -10.61
N ASN A 261 -5.42 -6.62 -11.17
CA ASN A 261 -5.85 -6.33 -12.54
C ASN A 261 -4.68 -5.86 -13.42
N ALA A 262 -4.94 -5.85 -14.72
CA ALA A 262 -4.07 -5.25 -15.72
C ALA A 262 -4.85 -4.14 -16.44
N VAL A 263 -4.17 -3.05 -16.78
CA VAL A 263 -4.76 -1.91 -17.50
C VAL A 263 -3.93 -1.59 -18.73
N PHE A 264 -4.62 -1.29 -19.82
CA PHE A 264 -3.98 -0.77 -21.03
C PHE A 264 -3.79 0.74 -20.91
N ASP A 265 -2.71 1.25 -21.49
CA ASP A 265 -2.58 2.68 -21.69
C ASP A 265 -3.49 3.18 -22.83
N GLU A 266 -3.71 4.50 -22.92
CA GLU A 266 -4.51 5.14 -23.96
C GLU A 266 -4.05 4.77 -25.38
N SER A 267 -2.74 4.56 -25.59
CA SER A 267 -2.22 4.18 -26.91
C SER A 267 -2.43 2.70 -27.24
N SER A 268 -2.89 1.89 -26.27
CA SER A 268 -3.05 0.43 -26.38
C SER A 268 -1.74 -0.32 -26.68
N ASN A 269 -0.60 0.34 -26.46
CA ASN A 269 0.73 -0.21 -26.74
C ASN A 269 1.42 -0.73 -25.49
N PHE A 270 1.00 -0.27 -24.32
CA PHE A 270 1.51 -0.69 -23.03
C PHE A 270 0.43 -1.41 -22.24
N LEU A 271 0.84 -2.47 -21.56
CA LEU A 271 0.06 -3.16 -20.56
C LEU A 271 0.75 -2.96 -19.21
N ILE A 272 -0.03 -2.49 -18.24
CA ILE A 272 0.45 -2.19 -16.89
C ILE A 272 -0.23 -3.15 -15.94
N TYR A 273 0.52 -3.82 -15.06
CA TYR A 273 -0.03 -4.76 -14.09
C TYR A 273 0.89 -4.93 -12.88
N SER A 274 0.30 -5.27 -11.74
CA SER A 274 1.01 -5.45 -10.48
C SER A 274 1.58 -6.86 -10.34
N THR A 275 2.80 -6.97 -9.82
CA THR A 275 3.53 -8.23 -9.58
C THR A 275 4.21 -8.19 -8.22
N LEU A 276 4.88 -9.29 -7.84
CA LEU A 276 5.71 -9.33 -6.64
C LEU A 276 6.80 -8.24 -6.65
N LEU A 277 7.40 -7.97 -7.81
CA LEU A 277 8.53 -7.03 -7.92
C LEU A 277 8.09 -5.54 -7.90
N GLY A 278 6.79 -5.28 -8.03
CA GLY A 278 6.23 -3.93 -8.18
C GLY A 278 5.23 -3.90 -9.33
N ILE A 279 4.99 -2.73 -9.91
CA ILE A 279 4.06 -2.59 -11.04
C ILE A 279 4.86 -2.55 -12.35
N LYS A 280 4.72 -3.59 -13.17
CA LYS A 280 5.39 -3.68 -14.47
C LYS A 280 4.63 -2.86 -15.51
N VAL A 281 5.37 -2.08 -16.29
CA VAL A 281 4.91 -1.42 -17.50
C VAL A 281 5.53 -2.15 -18.68
N VAL A 282 4.74 -2.92 -19.42
CA VAL A 282 5.21 -3.78 -20.51
C VAL A 282 4.80 -3.20 -21.85
N ASN A 283 5.77 -3.05 -22.75
CA ASN A 283 5.49 -2.67 -24.13
C ASN A 283 5.04 -3.92 -24.93
N LEU A 284 3.80 -3.90 -25.41
CA LEU A 284 3.17 -5.00 -26.14
C LEU A 284 3.71 -5.17 -27.56
N HIS A 285 4.45 -4.21 -28.13
CA HIS A 285 5.10 -4.38 -29.43
C HIS A 285 6.45 -5.06 -29.24
N THR A 286 7.34 -4.42 -28.47
CA THR A 286 8.72 -4.90 -28.26
C THR A 286 8.81 -6.11 -27.34
N ASN A 287 7.74 -6.40 -26.58
CA ASN A 287 7.71 -7.44 -25.55
C ASN A 287 8.73 -7.24 -24.42
N LYS A 288 9.04 -5.99 -24.10
CA LYS A 288 10.00 -5.64 -23.05
C LYS A 288 9.32 -4.89 -21.92
N VAL A 289 9.74 -5.18 -20.69
CA VAL A 289 9.40 -4.36 -19.52
C VAL A 289 10.11 -3.02 -19.68
N SER A 290 9.35 -1.95 -19.80
CA SER A 290 9.87 -0.59 -19.94
C SER A 290 10.21 0.03 -18.59
N ARG A 291 9.43 -0.29 -17.54
CA ARG A 291 9.66 0.20 -16.17
C ARG A 291 9.01 -0.72 -15.13
N ILE A 292 9.55 -0.73 -13.92
CA ILE A 292 8.92 -1.29 -12.73
C ILE A 292 8.72 -0.14 -11.73
N LEU A 293 7.47 0.15 -11.38
CA LEU A 293 7.09 1.17 -10.41
C LEU A 293 6.90 0.54 -9.02
N GLY A 294 7.01 1.34 -7.95
CA GLY A 294 6.81 0.86 -6.58
C GLY A 294 7.87 -0.13 -6.09
N LYS A 295 9.04 -0.17 -6.73
CA LYS A 295 10.17 -1.01 -6.31
C LYS A 295 10.77 -0.55 -4.98
N VAL A 296 10.73 0.76 -4.73
CA VAL A 296 11.25 1.42 -3.51
C VAL A 296 10.29 1.33 -2.32
N GLU A 297 9.02 0.99 -2.56
CA GLU A 297 8.04 0.81 -1.48
C GLU A 297 8.31 -0.56 -0.85
N GLY A 298 8.79 -0.60 0.40
CA GLY A 298 9.40 -1.81 1.01
C GLY A 298 8.67 -3.13 0.74
N ASN A 299 7.68 -3.47 1.56
CA ASN A 299 6.90 -4.72 1.46
C ASN A 299 5.49 -4.52 0.88
N ASP A 300 5.21 -3.36 0.28
CA ASP A 300 3.88 -3.04 -0.22
C ASP A 300 3.56 -3.86 -1.47
N ARG A 301 2.45 -4.61 -1.41
CA ARG A 301 1.94 -5.39 -2.52
C ARG A 301 0.72 -4.71 -3.14
N PHE A 302 0.95 -3.97 -4.22
CA PHE A 302 -0.11 -3.35 -5.03
C PHE A 302 -0.99 -4.42 -5.66
N LEU A 303 -2.31 -4.26 -5.64
CA LEU A 303 -3.25 -5.23 -6.21
C LEU A 303 -4.06 -4.59 -7.33
N LYS A 304 -4.94 -3.65 -6.97
CA LYS A 304 -5.78 -2.92 -7.92
C LYS A 304 -5.08 -1.66 -8.40
N ILE A 305 -5.10 -1.45 -9.71
CA ILE A 305 -4.52 -0.28 -10.37
C ILE A 305 -5.55 0.37 -11.30
N ALA A 306 -5.45 1.69 -11.45
CA ALA A 306 -6.21 2.49 -12.40
C ALA A 306 -5.29 3.57 -12.99
N LEU A 307 -5.55 3.98 -14.24
CA LEU A 307 -4.67 4.88 -14.96
C LEU A 307 -5.40 6.16 -15.37
N TYR A 308 -4.79 7.30 -15.05
CA TYR A 308 -5.20 8.62 -15.51
C TYR A 308 -4.12 9.16 -16.45
N GLN A 309 -4.47 9.60 -17.66
CA GLN A 309 -3.52 10.12 -18.66
C GLN A 309 -3.87 11.53 -19.16
N GLY A 310 -4.74 12.24 -18.44
CA GLY A 310 -5.21 13.58 -18.79
C GLY A 310 -6.52 13.60 -19.58
N ASP A 311 -7.01 14.81 -19.81
CA ASP A 311 -8.25 15.05 -20.54
C ASP A 311 -8.08 14.80 -22.06
N ARG A 312 -8.94 13.93 -22.60
CA ARG A 312 -9.06 13.63 -24.04
C ARG A 312 -9.52 14.82 -24.87
N SER A 313 -10.28 15.75 -24.27
CA SER A 313 -10.92 16.87 -24.97
C SER A 313 -9.91 17.91 -25.48
N ASN A 314 -8.84 18.16 -24.72
CA ASN A 314 -7.81 19.16 -25.04
C ASN A 314 -6.84 18.73 -26.15
N LYS A 315 -6.82 17.46 -26.56
CA LYS A 315 -5.99 17.01 -27.71
C LYS A 315 -6.54 17.48 -29.07
N ARG A 316 -7.79 17.95 -29.15
CA ARG A 316 -8.39 18.49 -30.40
C ARG A 316 -8.14 19.99 -30.63
N VAL A 317 -7.61 20.74 -29.66
CA VAL A 317 -7.34 22.18 -29.79
C VAL A 317 -5.87 22.49 -29.56
N ARG A 318 -5.00 22.15 -30.52
CA ARG A 318 -3.68 22.79 -30.70
C ARG A 318 -3.12 22.49 -32.10
N LYS A 319 -3.78 23.03 -33.13
CA LYS A 319 -3.07 23.53 -34.30
C LYS A 319 -2.94 25.05 -34.11
N MET A 320 -1.90 25.49 -33.42
CA MET A 320 -1.54 26.90 -33.40
C MET A 320 -0.69 27.21 -34.64
N PRO A 321 -0.90 28.35 -35.33
CA PRO A 321 -0.08 28.73 -36.47
C PRO A 321 1.35 29.01 -36.03
N LEU A 322 2.29 28.72 -36.93
CA LEU A 322 3.73 28.89 -36.75
C LEU A 322 4.12 30.39 -36.78
N ALA A 323 3.73 31.18 -35.78
CA ALA A 323 4.17 32.57 -35.64
C ALA A 323 3.96 33.08 -34.20
N ALA A 324 4.83 32.66 -33.28
CA ALA A 324 5.18 33.35 -32.03
C ALA A 324 6.19 32.50 -31.25
N ALA A 325 7.38 32.31 -31.81
CA ALA A 325 8.55 31.93 -31.02
C ALA A 325 9.03 33.19 -30.30
N ASN A 326 8.73 33.31 -29.00
CA ASN A 326 9.54 33.96 -27.97
C ASN A 326 8.71 34.20 -26.70
N ALA A 327 8.81 33.29 -25.74
CA ALA A 327 8.71 33.60 -24.31
C ALA A 327 9.30 32.41 -23.53
N ASN A 328 10.35 32.70 -22.78
CA ASN A 328 11.04 31.80 -21.86
C ASN A 328 10.16 31.57 -20.62
N GLU A 329 9.08 30.81 -20.77
CA GLU A 329 8.34 30.20 -19.66
C GLU A 329 8.59 28.71 -19.72
N SER A 330 9.26 28.16 -18.71
CA SER A 330 9.29 26.73 -18.44
C SER A 330 7.87 26.25 -18.12
N LYS A 331 7.06 26.06 -19.17
CA LYS A 331 5.71 25.49 -19.04
C LYS A 331 5.87 24.03 -18.66
N GLU A 332 5.80 23.76 -17.36
CA GLU A 332 5.52 22.43 -16.85
C GLU A 332 4.40 21.79 -17.68
N PRO A 333 4.48 20.49 -17.99
CA PRO A 333 3.40 19.85 -18.71
C PRO A 333 2.11 19.94 -17.87
N LEU A 334 1.12 20.67 -18.41
CA LEU A 334 -0.24 20.85 -17.87
C LEU A 334 -0.95 19.53 -17.53
N ILE A 335 -0.44 18.39 -18.02
CA ILE A 335 -0.98 17.06 -17.80
C ILE A 335 0.12 16.18 -17.18
N ASP A 336 -0.19 15.62 -16.03
CA ASP A 336 0.64 14.63 -15.33
C ASP A 336 -0.11 13.29 -15.32
N PRO A 337 0.26 12.34 -16.22
CA PRO A 337 -0.26 10.98 -16.19
C PRO A 337 0.08 10.34 -14.85
N THR A 338 -0.92 9.76 -14.21
CA THR A 338 -0.80 9.21 -12.87
C THR A 338 -1.41 7.82 -12.83
N LEU A 339 -0.62 6.88 -12.34
CA LEU A 339 -1.10 5.55 -11.99
C LEU A 339 -1.56 5.56 -10.53
N LEU A 340 -2.82 5.23 -10.32
CA LEU A 340 -3.45 5.08 -9.02
C LEU A 340 -3.41 3.60 -8.64
N CYS A 341 -3.07 3.29 -7.39
CA CYS A 341 -3.10 1.90 -6.94
C CYS A 341 -3.39 1.74 -5.45
N CYS A 342 -4.01 0.60 -5.13
CA CYS A 342 -4.28 0.16 -3.76
C CYS A 342 -3.39 -1.04 -3.43
N ALA A 343 -2.89 -1.08 -2.19
CA ALA A 343 -2.04 -2.17 -1.70
C ALA A 343 -2.77 -3.08 -0.71
N PHE A 344 -2.33 -4.34 -0.64
CA PHE A 344 -2.91 -5.35 0.25
C PHE A 344 -2.79 -4.93 1.72
N LYS A 345 -3.92 -4.95 2.44
CA LYS A 345 -4.01 -4.52 3.85
C LYS A 345 -3.45 -3.11 4.11
N LYS A 346 -3.64 -2.21 3.16
CA LYS A 346 -3.32 -0.78 3.31
C LYS A 346 -4.56 0.06 3.05
N HIS A 347 -4.87 0.95 3.98
CA HIS A 347 -5.91 1.98 3.94
C HIS A 347 -5.38 3.26 3.26
N ARG A 348 -4.60 3.09 2.18
CA ARG A 348 -3.97 4.18 1.43
C ARG A 348 -4.12 4.00 -0.06
N ILE A 349 -4.17 5.12 -0.76
CA ILE A 349 -4.10 5.20 -2.21
C ILE A 349 -2.70 5.71 -2.56
N TYR A 350 -2.02 5.00 -3.45
CA TYR A 350 -0.69 5.36 -3.91
C TYR A 350 -0.80 5.96 -5.30
N LEU A 351 0.02 6.98 -5.57
CA LEU A 351 0.02 7.74 -6.80
C LEU A 351 1.42 7.74 -7.41
N PHE A 352 1.59 7.05 -8.52
CA PHE A 352 2.83 7.10 -9.31
C PHE A 352 2.66 8.08 -10.45
N SER A 353 3.35 9.20 -10.36
CA SER A 353 3.36 10.25 -11.37
C SER A 353 4.65 10.27 -12.18
N ARG A 354 4.77 11.18 -13.16
CA ARG A 354 6.08 11.42 -13.82
C ARG A 354 7.06 12.20 -12.94
N ARG A 355 6.55 12.86 -11.90
CA ARG A 355 7.33 13.59 -10.92
C ARG A 355 7.78 12.61 -9.84
N GLU A 356 9.06 12.65 -9.52
CA GLU A 356 9.55 12.01 -8.30
C GLU A 356 9.02 12.80 -7.09
N PRO A 357 8.82 12.15 -5.93
CA PRO A 357 8.42 12.87 -4.74
C PRO A 357 9.49 13.92 -4.41
N GLU A 358 9.10 15.19 -4.27
CA GLU A 358 9.99 16.22 -3.75
C GLU A 358 10.28 15.93 -2.27
N GLU A 359 11.53 16.08 -1.84
CA GLU A 359 11.85 16.03 -0.41
C GLU A 359 11.11 17.18 0.28
N PRO A 360 10.28 16.91 1.31
CA PRO A 360 9.54 17.97 1.97
C PRO A 360 10.53 18.94 2.65
N GLU A 361 10.32 20.24 2.48
CA GLU A 361 11.12 21.29 3.16
C GLU A 361 11.10 21.13 4.70
N ASP A 362 10.04 20.49 5.21
CA ASP A 362 9.84 20.15 6.60
C ASP A 362 9.76 18.63 6.76
N VAL A 363 10.80 18.04 7.35
CA VAL A 363 10.94 16.58 7.59
C VAL A 363 9.74 16.01 8.36
N THR A 364 9.02 16.84 9.13
CA THR A 364 7.85 16.43 9.91
C THR A 364 6.59 16.20 9.06
N LYS A 365 6.51 16.77 7.85
CA LYS A 365 5.32 16.68 6.99
C LYS A 365 5.31 15.44 6.11
N GLY A 366 6.45 14.75 5.97
CA GLY A 366 6.57 13.50 5.23
C GLY A 366 6.13 13.57 3.76
N ARG A 367 6.25 12.44 3.05
CA ARG A 367 5.74 12.28 1.69
C ARG A 367 4.22 12.06 1.65
N ASP A 368 3.66 11.51 2.71
CA ASP A 368 2.30 10.98 2.74
C ASP A 368 1.28 12.05 3.15
N VAL A 369 0.14 12.09 2.44
CA VAL A 369 -0.96 13.03 2.74
C VAL A 369 -2.09 12.32 3.47
N PHE A 370 -2.32 12.69 4.73
CA PHE A 370 -3.41 12.15 5.55
C PHE A 370 -4.73 12.88 5.27
N ASN A 371 -5.55 12.29 4.41
CA ASN A 371 -6.90 12.80 4.13
C ASN A 371 -7.94 12.34 5.18
N GLU A 372 -7.66 11.23 5.86
CA GLU A 372 -8.48 10.67 6.93
C GLU A 372 -7.57 10.24 8.07
N LYS A 373 -8.12 10.21 9.30
CA LYS A 373 -7.38 9.68 10.45
C LYS A 373 -7.11 8.19 10.19
N PRO A 374 -5.85 7.76 10.06
CA PRO A 374 -5.57 6.36 9.81
C PRO A 374 -6.09 5.51 10.99
N PRO A 375 -6.51 4.26 10.75
CA PRO A 375 -6.87 3.35 11.83
C PRO A 375 -5.67 3.12 12.76
N ALA A 376 -5.92 2.67 14.00
CA ALA A 376 -4.91 2.64 15.05
C ALA A 376 -3.70 1.75 14.72
N ASP A 377 -3.93 0.63 14.04
CA ASP A 377 -2.91 -0.27 13.50
C ASP A 377 -2.06 0.38 12.40
N GLU A 378 -2.66 1.22 11.56
CA GLU A 378 -1.92 2.05 10.62
C GLU A 378 -1.24 3.24 11.27
N LEU A 379 -1.79 3.88 12.29
CA LEU A 379 -1.06 4.91 13.05
C LEU A 379 0.20 4.32 13.68
N LEU A 380 0.12 3.09 14.19
CA LEU A 380 1.27 2.30 14.65
C LEU A 380 2.21 1.99 13.47
N ALA A 381 1.69 1.52 12.34
CA ALA A 381 2.51 1.23 11.16
C ALA A 381 3.06 2.49 10.47
N VAL A 382 2.43 3.68 10.56
CA VAL A 382 2.93 5.00 10.12
C VAL A 382 4.02 5.47 11.07
N SER A 383 3.87 5.22 12.37
CA SER A 383 4.94 5.44 13.33
C SER A 383 6.17 4.55 13.06
N GLU A 384 5.97 3.41 12.37
CA GLU A 384 7.03 2.54 11.86
C GLU A 384 7.46 2.82 10.40
N LEU A 385 6.57 3.30 9.52
CA LEU A 385 6.81 3.55 8.07
C LEU A 385 7.30 4.98 7.79
N GLY A 386 7.08 5.92 8.71
CA GLY A 386 7.86 7.15 8.80
C GLY A 386 9.32 6.91 9.21
N LYS A 387 9.72 5.65 9.43
CA LYS A 387 11.08 5.21 9.72
C LYS A 387 11.60 4.23 8.65
N SER A 388 11.31 4.49 7.37
CA SER A 388 12.04 3.85 6.26
C SER A 388 12.84 4.86 5.44
N ALA A 389 13.58 5.69 6.15
CA ALA A 389 14.84 6.27 5.70
C ALA A 389 15.64 6.51 6.99
N THR A 390 16.63 5.66 7.26
CA THR A 390 17.62 5.77 8.34
C THR A 390 17.06 6.16 9.71
N THR A 391 16.56 5.21 10.52
CA THR A 391 16.65 5.43 11.97
C THR A 391 18.10 5.29 12.38
N SER A 392 18.86 6.38 12.27
CA SER A 392 19.83 6.65 13.32
C SER A 392 18.99 6.83 14.59
N LEU A 393 18.82 5.74 15.34
CA LEU A 393 18.47 5.86 16.75
C LEU A 393 19.36 6.97 17.35
N PRO A 394 18.83 7.86 18.21
CA PRO A 394 19.59 9.00 18.69
C PRO A 394 20.96 8.58 19.19
N ASP A 395 22.00 9.21 18.67
CA ASP A 395 23.39 8.97 19.07
C ASP A 395 23.78 9.84 20.28
N ASN A 396 22.92 10.76 20.71
CA ASN A 396 23.15 11.65 21.84
C ASN A 396 21.87 11.88 22.66
N VAL A 397 22.03 12.05 23.97
CA VAL A 397 20.98 12.38 24.93
C VAL A 397 21.52 13.31 26.02
N ILE A 398 20.63 14.13 26.59
CA ILE A 398 20.94 14.98 27.75
C ILE A 398 20.04 14.53 28.90
N LEU A 399 20.63 14.12 30.01
CA LEU A 399 19.93 13.81 31.25
C LEU A 399 19.97 15.07 32.14
N HIS A 400 18.81 15.65 32.37
CA HIS A 400 18.65 16.78 33.29
C HIS A 400 18.48 16.27 34.71
N THR A 401 19.44 16.55 35.58
CA THR A 401 19.38 16.15 36.99
C THR A 401 19.29 17.36 37.92
N THR A 402 18.90 17.16 39.18
CA THR A 402 18.90 18.21 40.20
C THR A 402 20.30 18.74 40.54
N MET A 403 21.36 18.04 40.10
CA MET A 403 22.75 18.45 40.28
C MET A 403 23.39 19.02 38.99
N GLY A 404 22.66 19.05 37.87
CA GLY A 404 23.13 19.55 36.58
C GLY A 404 22.88 18.59 35.41
N ASP A 405 23.35 18.96 34.22
CA ASP A 405 23.10 18.21 33.00
C ASP A 405 24.23 17.22 32.69
N ILE A 406 23.86 16.00 32.32
CA ILE A 406 24.79 14.93 31.89
C ILE A 406 24.52 14.63 30.40
N HIS A 407 25.48 14.94 29.55
CA HIS A 407 25.39 14.63 28.11
C HIS A 407 26.01 13.27 27.84
N MET A 408 25.27 12.39 27.18
CA MET A 408 25.73 11.03 26.87
C MET A 408 25.67 10.78 25.37
N LYS A 409 26.73 10.18 24.83
CA LYS A 409 26.73 9.57 23.50
C LYS A 409 26.25 8.13 23.60
N LEU A 410 25.37 7.70 22.69
CA LEU A 410 24.78 6.37 22.61
C LEU A 410 25.37 5.57 21.44
N TYR A 411 25.22 4.24 21.49
CA TYR A 411 25.79 3.30 20.51
C TYR A 411 24.69 2.52 19.76
N PRO A 412 23.90 3.19 18.90
CA PRO A 412 22.74 2.59 18.26
C PRO A 412 23.05 1.48 17.24
N GLU A 413 24.26 1.47 16.68
CA GLU A 413 24.67 0.45 15.72
C GLU A 413 25.05 -0.87 16.43
N GLU A 414 25.74 -0.77 17.57
CA GLU A 414 26.22 -1.91 18.33
C GLU A 414 25.18 -2.51 19.29
N CYS A 415 24.28 -1.69 19.83
CA CYS A 415 23.22 -2.11 20.76
C CYS A 415 21.87 -1.46 20.42
N PRO A 416 21.29 -1.78 19.25
CA PRO A 416 20.07 -1.15 18.75
C PRO A 416 18.88 -1.31 19.69
N LYS A 417 18.69 -2.48 20.31
CA LYS A 417 17.53 -2.69 21.21
C LYS A 417 17.68 -1.92 22.50
N THR A 418 18.89 -1.87 23.06
CA THR A 418 19.15 -1.16 24.31
C THR A 418 18.98 0.34 24.12
N VAL A 419 19.49 0.90 23.01
CA VAL A 419 19.33 2.32 22.68
C VAL A 419 17.88 2.65 22.33
N GLU A 420 17.17 1.78 21.62
CA GLU A 420 15.73 1.93 21.36
C GLU A 420 14.92 1.97 22.66
N ASN A 421 15.16 1.00 23.55
CA ASN A 421 14.51 0.92 24.86
C ASN A 421 14.76 2.20 25.68
N PHE A 422 16.03 2.57 25.84
CA PHE A 422 16.44 3.74 26.62
C PHE A 422 15.86 5.04 26.05
N THR A 423 16.04 5.30 24.75
CA THR A 423 15.58 6.56 24.13
C THR A 423 14.06 6.66 24.06
N THR A 424 13.36 5.54 23.96
CA THR A 424 11.90 5.51 24.01
C THR A 424 11.37 5.76 25.42
N HIS A 425 12.00 5.18 26.46
CA HIS A 425 11.71 5.55 27.85
C HIS A 425 11.92 7.05 28.12
N CYS A 426 13.03 7.63 27.62
CA CYS A 426 13.27 9.07 27.71
C CYS A 426 12.14 9.89 27.06
N ARG A 427 11.75 9.55 25.82
CA ARG A 427 10.68 10.27 25.09
C ARG A 427 9.32 10.17 25.77
N ASN A 428 9.05 9.05 26.43
CA ASN A 428 7.80 8.81 27.14
C ASN A 428 7.77 9.49 28.53
N GLY A 429 8.83 10.20 28.92
CA GLY A 429 8.96 10.79 30.26
C GLY A 429 9.07 9.73 31.37
N TYR A 430 9.46 8.49 31.03
CA TYR A 430 9.49 7.38 31.98
C TYR A 430 10.53 7.61 33.08
N TYR A 431 11.65 8.25 32.73
CA TYR A 431 12.73 8.56 33.66
C TYR A 431 12.50 9.87 34.42
N ASP A 432 11.42 10.60 34.14
CA ASP A 432 11.18 11.90 34.75
C ASP A 432 10.94 11.76 36.26
N ASN A 433 11.68 12.55 37.04
CA ASN A 433 11.64 12.56 38.51
C ASN A 433 12.08 11.26 39.21
N LEU A 434 12.68 10.32 38.49
CA LEU A 434 13.24 9.13 39.13
C LEU A 434 14.50 9.47 39.92
N ILE A 435 14.70 8.78 41.03
CA ILE A 435 15.86 9.01 41.90
C ILE A 435 17.05 8.13 41.50
N PHE A 436 18.25 8.64 41.73
CA PHE A 436 19.45 7.82 41.87
C PHE A 436 19.37 7.04 43.19
N HIS A 437 18.67 5.90 43.14
CA HIS A 437 18.37 5.08 44.33
C HIS A 437 19.60 4.37 44.90
N ARG A 438 20.70 4.28 44.14
CA ARG A 438 21.94 3.64 44.56
C ARG A 438 23.18 4.35 44.02
N VAL A 439 24.07 4.77 44.91
CA VAL A 439 25.30 5.52 44.63
C VAL A 439 26.46 4.89 45.43
N ILE A 440 27.39 4.23 44.73
CA ILE A 440 28.56 3.62 45.37
C ILE A 440 29.80 4.42 45.01
N LYS A 441 30.34 5.12 46.01
CA LYS A 441 31.51 5.99 45.85
C LYS A 441 32.70 5.22 45.25
N GLY A 442 33.23 5.74 44.14
CA GLY A 442 34.36 5.13 43.43
C GLY A 442 33.99 3.86 42.67
N PHE A 443 32.71 3.65 42.36
CA PHE A 443 32.24 2.53 41.55
C PHE A 443 31.23 2.98 40.47
N MET A 444 29.99 3.28 40.85
CA MET A 444 28.92 3.64 39.91
C MET A 444 27.74 4.33 40.60
N ILE A 445 26.95 5.05 39.78
CA ILE A 445 25.67 5.65 40.16
C ILE A 445 24.56 5.00 39.33
N GLN A 446 23.48 4.56 39.97
CA GLN A 446 22.40 3.77 39.36
C GLN A 446 21.05 4.46 39.53
N THR A 447 20.25 4.41 38.47
CA THR A 447 18.90 5.00 38.38
C THR A 447 18.02 4.17 37.44
N GLY A 448 16.84 4.69 37.08
CA GLY A 448 15.94 4.07 36.10
C GLY A 448 14.94 3.08 36.71
N ASP A 449 14.78 3.09 38.03
CA ASP A 449 13.77 2.33 38.76
C ASP A 449 12.62 3.26 39.23
N PRO A 450 11.38 3.07 38.73
CA PRO A 450 10.21 3.80 39.19
C PRO A 450 9.87 3.63 40.68
N LEU A 451 10.22 2.49 41.28
CA LEU A 451 9.97 2.23 42.71
C LEU A 451 11.05 2.85 43.60
N GLY A 452 12.25 3.07 43.03
CA GLY A 452 13.39 3.66 43.73
C GLY A 452 13.97 2.75 44.83
N ASP A 453 13.78 1.44 44.73
CA ASP A 453 14.27 0.44 45.69
C ASP A 453 15.19 -0.62 45.04
N GLY A 454 15.41 -0.53 43.74
CA GLY A 454 16.24 -1.42 42.93
C GLY A 454 15.50 -2.64 42.39
N THR A 455 14.22 -2.83 42.71
CA THR A 455 13.44 -4.03 42.33
C THR A 455 12.47 -3.78 41.17
N GLY A 456 12.17 -2.53 40.87
CA GLY A 456 11.22 -2.15 39.82
C GLY A 456 11.86 -1.86 38.47
N GLY A 457 11.02 -1.46 37.52
CA GLY A 457 11.44 -1.13 36.17
C GLY A 457 11.17 -2.24 35.16
N GLN A 458 10.69 -1.86 33.98
CA GLN A 458 10.40 -2.78 32.88
C GLN A 458 10.82 -2.12 31.56
N SER A 459 11.18 -2.94 30.58
CA SER A 459 11.47 -2.44 29.24
C SER A 459 10.21 -1.86 28.57
N ILE A 460 10.39 -1.15 27.47
CA ILE A 460 9.30 -0.64 26.63
C ILE A 460 8.40 -1.75 26.05
N TRP A 461 8.87 -3.01 26.09
CA TRP A 461 8.12 -4.17 25.61
C TRP A 461 7.34 -4.90 26.72
N GLY A 462 7.35 -4.38 27.97
CA GLY A 462 6.63 -4.96 29.10
C GLY A 462 7.18 -6.30 29.59
N ARG A 463 8.41 -6.65 29.19
CA ARG A 463 9.14 -7.86 29.60
C ARG A 463 10.64 -7.60 29.62
N GLU A 464 11.43 -8.47 30.23
CA GLU A 464 12.89 -8.40 30.14
C GLU A 464 13.38 -8.64 28.70
N PHE A 465 14.55 -8.10 28.34
CA PHE A 465 15.18 -8.31 27.03
C PHE A 465 16.65 -8.73 27.12
N GLU A 466 17.17 -9.25 26.01
CA GLU A 466 18.51 -9.84 25.91
C GLU A 466 19.66 -8.84 26.09
N ASP A 467 20.85 -9.35 26.42
CA ASP A 467 22.07 -8.55 26.45
C ASP A 467 22.68 -8.35 25.05
N GLU A 468 23.08 -7.12 24.73
CA GLU A 468 23.80 -6.78 23.49
C GLU A 468 25.29 -6.51 23.77
N PHE A 469 26.13 -7.56 23.73
CA PHE A 469 27.57 -7.41 23.93
C PHE A 469 28.32 -7.20 22.61
N HIS A 470 29.10 -6.12 22.53
CA HIS A 470 29.92 -5.82 21.36
C HIS A 470 31.41 -5.74 21.72
N LYS A 471 32.32 -6.23 20.85
CA LYS A 471 33.77 -6.32 21.17
C LYS A 471 34.46 -4.97 21.41
N SER A 472 33.97 -3.91 20.78
CA SER A 472 34.50 -2.55 20.94
C SER A 472 33.99 -1.84 22.19
N LEU A 473 32.94 -2.35 22.85
CA LEU A 473 32.29 -1.69 23.98
C LEU A 473 32.69 -2.37 25.29
N ARG A 474 33.44 -1.66 26.12
CA ARG A 474 34.04 -2.17 27.36
C ARG A 474 33.96 -1.13 28.48
N HIS A 475 33.98 -1.58 29.72
CA HIS A 475 34.09 -0.73 30.92
C HIS A 475 35.56 -0.39 31.21
N ASP A 476 36.31 -0.02 30.17
CA ASP A 476 37.75 0.24 30.21
C ASP A 476 38.12 1.59 30.83
N ARG A 477 37.13 2.49 30.95
CA ARG A 477 37.27 3.89 31.37
C ARG A 477 36.06 4.33 32.19
N PRO A 478 36.21 5.35 33.07
CA PRO A 478 35.08 5.93 33.79
C PRO A 478 34.05 6.53 32.84
N PHE A 479 32.87 6.81 33.39
CA PHE A 479 31.72 7.42 32.73
C PHE A 479 31.09 6.58 31.62
N THR A 480 31.24 5.26 31.72
CA THR A 480 30.59 4.30 30.81
C THR A 480 29.16 4.07 31.29
N VAL A 481 28.19 4.10 30.36
CA VAL A 481 26.76 3.92 30.64
C VAL A 481 26.35 2.50 30.23
N SER A 482 25.71 1.79 31.15
CA SER A 482 25.44 0.36 31.01
C SER A 482 24.12 -0.05 31.66
N MET A 483 23.47 -1.09 31.15
CA MET A 483 22.21 -1.61 31.70
C MET A 483 22.41 -2.28 33.07
N ALA A 484 21.53 -2.00 34.02
CA ALA A 484 21.45 -2.77 35.26
C ALA A 484 20.53 -3.98 35.03
N ASN A 485 21.04 -5.18 35.28
CA ASN A 485 20.33 -6.44 35.11
C ASN A 485 20.49 -7.30 36.38
N ALA A 486 19.57 -8.23 36.61
CA ALA A 486 19.59 -9.18 37.74
C ALA A 486 20.26 -10.52 37.38
N GLY A 487 20.85 -10.60 36.19
CA GLY A 487 21.41 -11.80 35.58
C GLY A 487 21.37 -11.71 34.06
N PRO A 488 21.93 -12.71 33.34
CA PRO A 488 21.93 -12.70 31.88
C PRO A 488 20.52 -12.55 31.30
N CYS A 489 20.37 -11.69 30.29
CA CYS A 489 19.13 -11.43 29.56
C CYS A 489 17.96 -10.90 30.41
N THR A 490 18.24 -10.17 31.49
CA THR A 490 17.21 -9.57 32.37
C THR A 490 17.18 -8.03 32.28
N ASN A 491 17.45 -7.46 31.10
CA ASN A 491 17.47 -6.01 30.94
C ASN A 491 16.05 -5.44 31.02
N GLY A 492 15.89 -4.36 31.81
CA GLY A 492 14.62 -3.66 32.02
C GLY A 492 14.74 -2.17 31.66
N SER A 493 14.46 -1.29 32.63
CA SER A 493 14.64 0.17 32.48
C SER A 493 15.83 0.73 33.24
N GLN A 494 16.35 -0.01 34.22
CA GLN A 494 17.42 0.47 35.08
C GLN A 494 18.77 0.52 34.36
N PHE A 495 19.57 1.55 34.64
CA PHE A 495 20.91 1.72 34.10
C PHE A 495 21.84 2.37 35.12
N PHE A 496 23.14 2.25 34.90
CA PHE A 496 24.15 2.88 35.73
C PHE A 496 25.24 3.58 34.91
N ILE A 497 25.90 4.55 35.55
CA ILE A 497 27.06 5.26 35.03
C ILE A 497 28.26 4.96 35.93
N THR A 498 29.35 4.44 35.38
CA THR A 498 30.56 4.14 36.16
C THR A 498 31.34 5.41 36.49
N THR A 499 31.99 5.45 37.66
CA THR A 499 32.85 6.58 38.08
C THR A 499 34.34 6.23 38.01
N VAL A 500 34.66 4.95 37.83
CA VAL A 500 35.99 4.38 37.57
C VAL A 500 35.93 3.35 36.42
N ALA A 501 37.06 2.82 35.99
CA ALA A 501 37.09 1.66 35.08
C ALA A 501 36.66 0.39 35.84
N THR A 502 35.77 -0.41 35.25
CA THR A 502 35.19 -1.60 35.89
C THR A 502 35.19 -2.83 34.97
N PRO A 503 36.36 -3.35 34.52
CA PRO A 503 36.42 -4.43 33.51
C PRO A 503 35.73 -5.74 33.92
N TRP A 504 35.51 -5.97 35.22
CA TRP A 504 34.82 -7.16 35.73
C TRP A 504 33.31 -7.21 35.39
N LEU A 505 32.76 -6.11 34.85
CA LEU A 505 31.39 -6.00 34.34
C LEU A 505 31.29 -6.29 32.83
N ASP A 506 32.42 -6.44 32.12
CA ASP A 506 32.42 -6.72 30.69
C ASP A 506 31.76 -8.07 30.36
N ASN A 507 30.89 -8.06 29.34
CA ASN A 507 30.03 -9.19 28.96
C ASN A 507 29.09 -9.70 30.07
N LYS A 508 28.81 -8.85 31.08
CA LYS A 508 27.75 -9.07 32.07
C LYS A 508 26.68 -8.00 32.00
N HIS A 509 27.06 -6.77 31.65
CA HIS A 509 26.15 -5.64 31.48
C HIS A 509 26.35 -5.00 30.10
N THR A 510 25.26 -4.70 29.40
CA THR A 510 25.29 -4.08 28.07
C THR A 510 25.72 -2.62 28.16
N VAL A 511 26.91 -2.33 27.65
CA VAL A 511 27.41 -0.96 27.48
C VAL A 511 26.71 -0.33 26.28
N PHE A 512 25.91 0.70 26.49
CA PHE A 512 25.13 1.34 25.43
C PHE A 512 25.39 2.83 25.24
N GLY A 513 26.26 3.41 26.07
CA GLY A 513 26.66 4.80 25.92
C GLY A 513 27.85 5.21 26.78
N ARG A 514 28.21 6.48 26.69
CA ARG A 514 29.29 7.10 27.47
C ARG A 514 29.02 8.59 27.67
N VAL A 515 29.31 9.10 28.87
CA VAL A 515 29.20 10.54 29.13
C VAL A 515 30.27 11.29 28.35
N ILE A 516 29.86 12.36 27.66
CA ILE A 516 30.72 13.23 26.86
C ILE A 516 30.82 14.65 27.41
N LYS A 517 29.85 15.10 28.22
CA LYS A 517 29.89 16.35 29.01
C LYS A 517 29.11 16.17 30.31
N GLY A 518 29.45 16.92 31.36
CA GLY A 518 28.84 16.76 32.70
C GLY A 518 29.53 15.71 33.58
N MET A 519 30.80 15.41 33.32
CA MET A 519 31.58 14.47 34.16
C MET A 519 31.77 14.98 35.60
N ASP A 520 31.85 16.29 35.78
CA ASP A 520 31.86 16.97 37.07
C ASP A 520 30.55 16.76 37.84
N VAL A 521 29.40 16.75 37.16
CA VAL A 521 28.09 16.40 37.75
C VAL A 521 28.09 14.95 38.24
N VAL A 522 28.54 14.02 37.39
CA VAL A 522 28.66 12.59 37.76
C VAL A 522 29.61 12.39 38.96
N GLN A 523 30.72 13.12 39.01
CA GLN A 523 31.66 13.08 40.15
C GLN A 523 31.11 13.74 41.41
N ALA A 524 30.26 14.75 41.29
CA ALA A 524 29.58 15.35 42.43
C ALA A 524 28.54 14.39 43.01
N LEU A 525 27.79 13.71 42.15
CA LEU A 525 26.86 12.62 42.47
C LEU A 525 27.57 11.47 43.22
N ASP A 526 28.72 11.02 42.75
CA ASP A 526 29.56 9.98 43.39
C ASP A 526 29.99 10.32 44.83
N LYS A 527 30.01 11.60 45.19
CA LYS A 527 30.44 12.10 46.51
C LYS A 527 29.28 12.41 47.46
N VAL A 528 28.04 12.24 47.03
CA VAL A 528 26.86 12.45 47.88
C VAL A 528 26.91 11.49 49.07
N LYS A 529 26.47 11.96 50.25
CA LYS A 529 26.42 11.12 51.45
C LYS A 529 25.31 10.08 51.28
N THR A 530 25.69 8.81 51.42
CA THR A 530 24.77 7.66 51.35
C THR A 530 24.61 6.97 52.70
N ASP A 531 23.52 6.23 52.84
CA ASP A 531 23.26 5.36 53.98
C ASP A 531 24.01 4.01 53.85
N ARG A 532 23.68 3.05 54.73
CA ARG A 532 24.30 1.72 54.73
C ARG A 532 23.93 0.86 53.50
N ASN A 533 22.90 1.23 52.76
CA ASN A 533 22.42 0.53 51.56
C ASN A 533 22.84 1.26 50.28
N ASP A 534 23.83 2.16 50.37
CA ASP A 534 24.31 3.00 49.28
C ASP A 534 23.24 3.96 48.72
N ARG A 535 22.17 4.25 49.47
CA ARG A 535 21.12 5.18 49.05
C ARG A 535 21.46 6.61 49.51
N PRO A 536 21.39 7.64 48.64
CA PRO A 536 21.60 9.03 49.04
C PRO A 536 20.66 9.49 50.17
N TYR A 537 21.19 10.21 51.16
CA TYR A 537 20.37 10.82 52.23
C TYR A 537 19.46 11.95 51.72
N GLN A 538 19.89 12.63 50.67
CA GLN A 538 19.09 13.62 49.96
C GLN A 538 18.85 13.07 48.56
N ASP A 539 17.59 12.99 48.16
CA ASP A 539 17.21 12.48 46.85
C ASP A 539 17.85 13.34 45.76
N VAL A 540 18.56 12.67 44.85
CA VAL A 540 19.02 13.25 43.59
C VAL A 540 18.18 12.62 42.48
N LYS A 541 17.66 13.46 41.59
CA LYS A 541 16.78 13.05 40.48
C LYS A 541 17.40 13.46 39.17
#